data_AF-A0A1E5PB28-F1
#
_entry.id   AF-A0A1E5PB28-F1
#
_cell.length_a   1.000
_cell.length_b   1.000
_cell.length_c   1.000
_cell.angle_alpha   90.00
_cell.angle_beta   90.00
_cell.angle_gamma   90.00
#
_symmetry.space_group_name_H-M   'P 1'
#
loop_
_entity.id
_entity.type
_entity.pdbx_description
1 polymer ?
#
loop_
_entity_poly.entity_id
_entity_poly.type
_entity_poly.pdbx_seq_one_letter_code
_entity_poly.pdbx_strand_id
1 'polypeptide(L)'
;MTMPVFEEFEPAADCGCPGCAQDRRAAALGLPVAAGGHPAAHGARRALVLATAAGVVLGGGAGGAAGAVGPGQAPARTGADHDPDTPQGGPGPLHGGPGHHGQTAQATPTAARPALRITSRAEIINRAKRWLDAKVPYSMEKYWSDGYRQDCSGYVSMAWNLDGNEWTGSLAQYATAVERDQLEPGDILLFHNPADPNKGSHVTIFGGWTDSTHTHYIAYEQTRPHTRKQATPYAYWNNSSRYIGYRYNGIGSGTAGGGAATTAYPGAKHFGPGANNRYVTRLGKMLVARGGKRFYTEGPGPAWGEADRRATEAFQRAQGWRGAEADGLPGPHTWRLLVSNGGKDIPPQDSGQGGDKDNGGGTGSTAGAPAFPGRQHFGPGRSNEYVEQLGRQLVKKGYGKYYVSGPGPGWTEADRRNVEAFQRAQGWRGAEADGYPGPQTWRRLFA
;
A
#
# COMPACT_ATOMS: atom_id res chain seq x y z
N MET A 1 17.99 -13.46 -20.41
CA MET A 1 17.77 -12.81 -19.10
C MET A 1 17.62 -13.91 -18.08
N THR A 2 18.50 -13.92 -17.08
CA THR A 2 18.65 -14.96 -16.06
C THR A 2 17.63 -14.70 -14.94
N MET A 3 16.86 -15.72 -14.57
CA MET A 3 15.89 -15.68 -13.46
C MET A 3 16.64 -15.53 -12.11
N PRO A 4 16.09 -14.80 -11.12
CA PRO A 4 16.68 -14.77 -9.79
C PRO A 4 16.53 -16.13 -9.11
N VAL A 5 17.62 -16.61 -8.55
CA VAL A 5 17.69 -17.82 -7.73
C VAL A 5 17.02 -17.52 -6.39
N PHE A 6 15.98 -18.26 -6.04
CA PHE A 6 15.45 -18.29 -4.68
C PHE A 6 16.41 -19.13 -3.83
N GLU A 7 17.00 -18.52 -2.80
CA GLU A 7 17.70 -19.26 -1.75
C GLU A 7 16.61 -19.87 -0.84
N GLU A 8 16.33 -21.16 -1.02
CA GLU A 8 15.49 -21.93 -0.11
C GLU A 8 16.20 -22.01 1.24
N PHE A 9 15.63 -21.38 2.27
CA PHE A 9 16.09 -21.58 3.64
C PHE A 9 15.61 -22.96 4.12
N GLU A 10 16.53 -23.91 4.20
CA GLU A 10 16.26 -25.19 4.87
C GLU A 10 15.98 -24.92 6.37
N PRO A 11 14.84 -25.39 6.91
CA PRO A 11 14.55 -25.26 8.31
C PRO A 11 15.56 -26.06 9.15
N ALA A 12 15.95 -25.53 10.31
CA ALA A 12 16.87 -26.21 11.22
C ALA A 12 16.39 -27.64 11.53
N ALA A 13 17.34 -28.59 11.60
CA ALA A 13 17.07 -30.03 11.69
C ALA A 13 16.21 -30.45 12.92
N ASP A 14 16.14 -29.59 13.93
CA ASP A 14 15.38 -29.74 15.17
C ASP A 14 14.01 -29.04 15.15
N CYS A 15 13.58 -28.47 14.01
CA CYS A 15 12.29 -27.80 13.91
C CYS A 15 11.12 -28.75 14.26
N GLY A 16 10.33 -28.36 15.27
CA GLY A 16 9.21 -29.15 15.78
C GLY A 16 7.85 -28.88 15.11
N CYS A 17 7.81 -28.12 14.02
CA CYS A 17 6.54 -27.76 13.38
C CYS A 17 5.91 -28.97 12.65
N PRO A 18 4.58 -29.00 12.47
CA PRO A 18 3.89 -30.13 11.83
C PRO A 18 4.39 -30.46 10.42
N GLY A 19 4.79 -29.44 9.64
CA GLY A 19 5.34 -29.61 8.29
C GLY A 19 6.67 -30.35 8.30
N CYS A 20 7.66 -29.86 9.06
CA CYS A 20 8.98 -30.50 9.16
C CYS A 20 8.92 -31.88 9.83
N ALA A 21 7.92 -32.16 10.66
CA ALA A 21 7.67 -33.49 11.19
C ALA A 21 7.11 -34.46 10.13
N GLN A 22 6.27 -33.99 9.21
CA GLN A 22 5.80 -34.78 8.07
C GLN A 22 6.93 -35.08 7.08
N ASP A 23 7.76 -34.09 6.76
CA ASP A 23 8.87 -34.24 5.80
C ASP A 23 9.92 -35.25 6.31
N ARG A 24 10.26 -35.22 7.60
CA ARG A 24 11.18 -36.22 8.21
C ARG A 24 10.61 -37.64 8.17
N ARG A 25 9.29 -37.81 8.36
CA ARG A 25 8.65 -39.12 8.25
C ARG A 25 8.65 -39.63 6.81
N ALA A 26 8.40 -38.75 5.84
CA ALA A 26 8.46 -39.09 4.42
C ALA A 26 9.89 -39.49 3.99
N ALA A 27 10.91 -38.78 4.46
CA ALA A 27 12.32 -39.11 4.19
C ALA A 27 12.74 -40.45 4.80
N ALA A 28 12.29 -40.77 6.02
CA ALA A 28 12.58 -42.05 6.68
C ALA A 28 11.91 -43.26 6.00
N LEU A 29 10.74 -43.06 5.39
CA LEU A 29 10.00 -44.11 4.66
C LEU A 29 10.44 -44.24 3.19
N GLY A 30 11.16 -43.24 2.66
CA GLY A 30 11.61 -43.16 1.27
C GLY A 30 13.02 -43.72 1.01
N LEU A 31 13.68 -44.36 1.98
CA LEU A 31 15.01 -44.91 1.77
C LEU A 31 14.96 -46.23 0.97
N PRO A 32 15.58 -46.29 -0.22
CA PRO A 32 15.76 -47.55 -0.94
C PRO A 32 16.74 -48.45 -0.19
N VAL A 33 16.55 -49.77 -0.29
CA VAL A 33 17.36 -50.86 0.30
C VAL A 33 18.85 -50.85 -0.14
N ALA A 34 19.29 -49.86 -0.91
CA ALA A 34 20.63 -49.71 -1.45
C ALA A 34 21.63 -48.93 -0.56
N ALA A 35 21.26 -48.53 0.66
CA ALA A 35 22.18 -47.95 1.64
C ALA A 35 22.21 -48.79 2.93
N GLY A 36 22.88 -49.95 2.86
CA GLY A 36 23.29 -50.71 4.05
C GLY A 36 22.28 -51.72 4.60
N GLY A 37 21.84 -52.67 3.77
CA GLY A 37 21.34 -53.94 4.29
C GLY A 37 22.48 -54.81 4.81
N HIS A 38 22.39 -55.27 6.06
CA HIS A 38 23.13 -56.45 6.50
C HIS A 38 22.36 -57.73 6.10
N PRO A 39 23.00 -58.70 5.41
CA PRO A 39 22.38 -59.94 4.97
C PRO A 39 22.70 -61.10 5.92
N ALA A 40 21.67 -61.80 6.41
CA ALA A 40 21.66 -63.19 6.87
C ALA A 40 20.18 -63.50 7.19
N ALA A 41 19.54 -64.59 6.77
CA ALA A 41 19.99 -65.83 6.18
C ALA A 41 18.85 -66.46 5.37
N HIS A 42 19.25 -67.40 4.53
CA HIS A 42 18.49 -68.23 3.62
C HIS A 42 17.24 -68.90 4.21
N GLY A 43 16.16 -68.87 3.42
CA GLY A 43 15.48 -70.04 2.86
C GLY A 43 15.03 -71.19 3.76
N ALA A 44 13.71 -71.44 3.78
CA ALA A 44 13.10 -72.77 3.61
C ALA A 44 11.57 -72.57 3.47
N ARG A 45 11.03 -72.83 2.27
CA ARG A 45 10.16 -73.99 1.95
C ARG A 45 8.79 -74.02 2.65
N ARG A 46 7.78 -73.81 1.81
CA ARG A 46 6.55 -74.60 1.58
C ARG A 46 5.65 -75.01 2.76
N ALA A 47 4.35 -74.99 2.41
CA ALA A 47 3.29 -75.89 2.86
C ALA A 47 2.76 -75.60 4.29
N LEU A 48 1.47 -75.71 4.63
CA LEU A 48 0.25 -76.19 3.98
C LEU A 48 -0.88 -76.07 5.05
N VAL A 49 -2.13 -75.84 4.62
CA VAL A 49 -3.42 -76.29 5.22
C VAL A 49 -3.97 -75.63 6.51
N LEU A 50 -5.10 -74.93 6.27
CA LEU A 50 -6.48 -75.08 6.80
C LEU A 50 -6.79 -75.23 8.31
N ALA A 51 -7.90 -74.55 8.63
CA ALA A 51 -8.95 -74.89 9.61
C ALA A 51 -8.53 -74.75 11.09
N THR A 52 -9.36 -74.30 12.05
CA THR A 52 -10.81 -74.33 12.29
C THR A 52 -11.04 -73.41 13.51
N ALA A 53 -12.05 -72.53 13.53
CA ALA A 53 -13.36 -72.69 14.19
C ALA A 53 -13.52 -71.92 15.51
N ALA A 54 -14.73 -71.34 15.65
CA ALA A 54 -15.56 -70.97 16.81
C ALA A 54 -14.95 -71.08 18.24
N GLY A 55 -15.28 -70.24 19.22
CA GLY A 55 -16.33 -69.24 19.38
C GLY A 55 -16.56 -68.97 20.88
N VAL A 56 -17.43 -68.00 21.16
CA VAL A 56 -18.25 -67.79 22.38
C VAL A 56 -17.54 -67.36 23.69
N VAL A 57 -17.97 -66.22 24.26
CA VAL A 57 -18.77 -66.08 25.51
C VAL A 57 -18.61 -64.65 26.09
N LEU A 58 -19.76 -64.06 26.40
CA LEU A 58 -20.00 -62.82 27.14
C LEU A 58 -19.43 -62.85 28.56
N GLY A 59 -18.88 -61.72 29.02
CA GLY A 59 -18.59 -61.49 30.44
C GLY A 59 -18.37 -60.00 30.71
N GLY A 60 -19.33 -59.37 31.39
CA GLY A 60 -19.24 -57.97 31.83
C GLY A 60 -18.29 -57.77 33.01
N GLY A 61 -17.89 -56.52 33.22
CA GLY A 61 -17.13 -56.10 34.41
C GLY A 61 -16.37 -54.81 34.18
N ALA A 62 -16.80 -53.76 34.87
CA ALA A 62 -16.23 -52.42 34.83
C ALA A 62 -14.79 -52.34 35.36
N GLY A 63 -14.04 -51.33 34.90
CA GLY A 63 -12.98 -50.70 35.69
C GLY A 63 -11.64 -50.48 35.00
N GLY A 64 -11.44 -49.25 34.48
CA GLY A 64 -10.17 -48.54 34.52
C GLY A 64 -9.06 -48.93 33.54
N ALA A 65 -8.77 -48.04 32.58
CA ALA A 65 -7.45 -47.38 32.39
C ALA A 65 -7.31 -46.81 30.96
N ALA A 66 -7.00 -45.51 30.91
CA ALA A 66 -6.22 -44.79 29.90
C ALA A 66 -6.28 -45.29 28.44
N GLY A 67 -7.24 -44.76 27.67
CA GLY A 67 -7.24 -44.81 26.20
C GLY A 67 -6.67 -43.54 25.60
N ALA A 68 -5.63 -43.70 24.78
CA ALA A 68 -4.90 -42.66 24.08
C ALA A 68 -5.80 -41.76 23.21
N VAL A 69 -5.56 -40.45 23.32
CA VAL A 69 -6.05 -39.42 22.40
C VAL A 69 -5.48 -39.70 21.00
N GLY A 70 -6.35 -40.13 20.08
CA GLY A 70 -6.12 -39.96 18.65
C GLY A 70 -6.07 -38.46 18.30
N PRO A 71 -5.40 -38.06 17.21
CA PRO A 71 -5.32 -36.65 16.84
C PRO A 71 -6.73 -36.16 16.54
N GLY A 72 -7.25 -35.35 17.46
CA GLY A 72 -8.53 -34.69 17.32
C GLY A 72 -8.55 -33.93 16.00
N GLN A 73 -9.57 -34.23 15.21
CA GLN A 73 -10.10 -33.33 14.20
C GLN A 73 -10.07 -31.92 14.78
N ALA A 74 -9.41 -31.01 14.07
CA ALA A 74 -9.56 -29.59 14.31
C ALA A 74 -11.06 -29.29 14.49
N PRO A 75 -11.47 -28.52 15.50
CA PRO A 75 -12.88 -28.22 15.68
C PRO A 75 -13.39 -27.65 14.38
N ALA A 76 -14.33 -28.36 13.77
CA ALA A 76 -15.15 -27.85 12.69
C ALA A 76 -15.62 -26.47 13.14
N ARG A 77 -15.39 -25.46 12.30
CA ARG A 77 -15.87 -24.10 12.51
C ARG A 77 -17.40 -24.13 12.46
N THR A 78 -18.02 -24.52 13.57
CA THR A 78 -19.46 -24.41 13.77
C THR A 78 -19.76 -22.98 14.21
N GLY A 79 -19.59 -22.05 13.29
CA GLY A 79 -20.34 -20.81 13.28
C GLY A 79 -21.19 -20.88 12.02
N ALA A 80 -22.45 -21.28 12.15
CA ALA A 80 -23.38 -21.32 11.03
C ALA A 80 -23.36 -19.98 10.29
N ASP A 81 -23.44 -20.07 8.96
CA ASP A 81 -23.53 -18.95 8.01
C ASP A 81 -24.80 -18.13 8.25
N HIS A 82 -24.87 -17.38 9.34
CA HIS A 82 -25.95 -16.44 9.64
C HIS A 82 -25.37 -15.04 9.67
N ASP A 83 -26.06 -14.14 8.96
CA ASP A 83 -25.77 -12.72 9.07
C ASP A 83 -25.85 -12.32 10.56
N PRO A 84 -24.90 -11.52 11.05
CA PRO A 84 -25.00 -11.01 12.40
C PRO A 84 -26.30 -10.21 12.53
N ASP A 85 -27.02 -10.36 13.65
CA ASP A 85 -28.20 -9.55 13.94
C ASP A 85 -27.78 -8.09 14.17
N THR A 86 -27.80 -7.29 13.09
CA THR A 86 -27.36 -5.90 13.04
C THR A 86 -28.49 -4.95 12.66
N PRO A 87 -29.53 -4.81 13.49
CA PRO A 87 -30.58 -3.83 13.26
C PRO A 87 -29.98 -2.42 13.29
N GLN A 88 -30.41 -1.52 12.41
CA GLN A 88 -29.84 -0.17 12.30
C GLN A 88 -30.86 0.96 12.44
N GLY A 89 -30.43 2.10 12.99
CA GLY A 89 -31.25 3.27 13.24
C GLY A 89 -31.37 4.18 12.02
N GLY A 90 -32.39 5.05 12.02
CA GLY A 90 -32.56 6.07 10.98
C GLY A 90 -31.49 7.17 11.04
N PRO A 91 -31.48 8.09 10.05
CA PRO A 91 -30.55 9.22 10.06
C PRO A 91 -30.89 10.22 11.18
N GLY A 92 -29.91 10.98 11.66
CA GLY A 92 -30.11 12.00 12.70
C GLY A 92 -28.83 12.72 13.12
N PRO A 93 -28.92 13.76 13.96
CA PRO A 93 -27.75 14.51 14.42
C PRO A 93 -26.83 13.68 15.33
N LEU A 94 -25.61 14.19 15.59
CA LEU A 94 -24.75 13.65 16.64
C LEU A 94 -25.32 13.97 18.03
N HIS A 95 -25.19 13.03 18.95
CA HIS A 95 -25.68 13.18 20.32
C HIS A 95 -24.63 13.84 21.23
N GLY A 96 -25.02 14.84 22.04
CA GLY A 96 -24.19 15.40 23.12
C GLY A 96 -23.32 16.63 22.80
N GLY A 97 -23.55 17.35 21.69
CA GLY A 97 -22.89 18.64 21.42
C GLY A 97 -23.55 19.84 22.13
N PRO A 98 -22.84 20.98 22.33
CA PRO A 98 -23.46 22.18 22.91
C PRO A 98 -24.48 22.77 21.92
N GLY A 99 -25.75 22.67 22.28
CA GLY A 99 -26.85 23.46 21.72
C GLY A 99 -27.57 22.87 20.51
N HIS A 100 -28.33 21.78 20.68
CA HIS A 100 -29.58 21.57 19.95
C HIS A 100 -30.57 20.78 20.83
N HIS A 101 -31.04 21.41 21.90
CA HIS A 101 -32.28 20.99 22.54
C HIS A 101 -33.45 21.42 21.67
N GLY A 102 -34.28 20.45 21.27
CA GLY A 102 -35.64 20.70 20.81
C GLY A 102 -35.76 21.26 19.39
N GLN A 103 -35.77 20.37 18.41
CA GLN A 103 -36.72 20.43 17.30
C GLN A 103 -36.71 19.09 16.56
N THR A 104 -37.84 18.39 16.60
CA THR A 104 -38.19 17.33 15.67
C THR A 104 -38.26 17.94 14.27
N ALA A 105 -37.12 18.09 13.61
CA ALA A 105 -37.08 18.45 12.20
C ALA A 105 -37.40 17.18 11.41
N GLN A 106 -38.66 17.02 11.02
CA GLN A 106 -39.00 16.29 9.80
C GLN A 106 -38.23 16.99 8.68
N ALA A 107 -37.09 16.42 8.29
CA ALA A 107 -36.32 16.90 7.16
C ALA A 107 -37.07 16.54 5.88
N THR A 108 -37.81 17.51 5.34
CA THR A 108 -38.22 17.51 3.94
C THR A 108 -36.95 17.44 3.08
N PRO A 109 -36.84 16.53 2.09
CA PRO A 109 -35.62 16.34 1.32
C PRO A 109 -35.46 17.46 0.29
N THR A 110 -34.84 18.57 0.69
CA THR A 110 -34.27 19.51 -0.29
C THR A 110 -32.86 19.02 -0.59
N ALA A 111 -32.63 18.63 -1.85
CA ALA A 111 -31.40 18.07 -2.39
C ALA A 111 -30.22 19.07 -2.37
N ALA A 112 -29.75 19.45 -1.19
CA ALA A 112 -28.43 20.02 -1.01
C ALA A 112 -27.42 18.85 -0.91
N ARG A 113 -26.32 18.92 -1.67
CA ARG A 113 -25.22 17.95 -1.56
C ARG A 113 -24.75 17.92 -0.10
N PRO A 114 -24.56 16.74 0.51
CA PRO A 114 -24.09 16.66 1.90
C PRO A 114 -22.76 17.41 2.07
N ALA A 115 -22.60 18.14 3.17
CA ALA A 115 -21.35 18.81 3.50
C ALA A 115 -20.30 17.75 3.87
N LEU A 116 -19.41 17.42 2.94
CA LEU A 116 -18.39 16.40 3.13
C LEU A 116 -17.28 16.94 4.05
N ARG A 117 -16.98 16.21 5.13
CA ARG A 117 -15.77 16.46 5.93
C ARG A 117 -14.57 15.82 5.26
N ILE A 118 -13.51 16.60 5.07
CA ILE A 118 -12.26 16.10 4.50
C ILE A 118 -11.57 15.15 5.48
N THR A 119 -11.18 13.98 5.00
CA THR A 119 -10.49 12.93 5.77
C THR A 119 -9.55 12.13 4.84
N SER A 120 -8.72 11.24 5.38
CA SER A 120 -7.96 10.27 4.57
C SER A 120 -8.33 8.83 4.92
N ARG A 121 -7.91 7.90 4.06
CA ARG A 121 -7.97 6.46 4.32
C ARG A 121 -7.39 6.07 5.68
N ALA A 122 -6.22 6.61 5.98
CA ALA A 122 -5.57 6.35 7.26
C ALA A 122 -6.43 6.84 8.43
N GLU A 123 -7.11 7.99 8.31
CA GLU A 123 -7.97 8.49 9.39
C GLU A 123 -9.21 7.64 9.53
N ILE A 124 -9.82 7.23 8.41
CA ILE A 124 -10.98 6.35 8.42
C ILE A 124 -10.64 5.05 9.16
N ILE A 125 -9.52 4.41 8.82
CA ILE A 125 -9.08 3.18 9.48
C ILE A 125 -8.68 3.43 10.95
N ASN A 126 -8.03 4.55 11.27
CA ASN A 126 -7.68 4.88 12.66
C ASN A 126 -8.93 5.13 13.51
N ARG A 127 -9.96 5.79 12.96
CA ARG A 127 -11.27 5.98 13.60
C ARG A 127 -11.98 4.65 13.81
N ALA A 128 -12.00 3.79 12.79
CA ALA A 128 -12.53 2.43 12.89
C ALA A 128 -11.87 1.64 14.02
N LYS A 129 -10.54 1.74 14.15
CA LYS A 129 -9.78 1.10 15.23
C LYS A 129 -10.13 1.60 16.63
N ARG A 130 -10.52 2.88 16.81
CA ARG A 130 -10.88 3.40 18.16
C ARG A 130 -12.04 2.63 18.78
N TRP A 131 -13.08 2.33 18.01
CA TRP A 131 -14.21 1.55 18.52
C TRP A 131 -13.86 0.07 18.68
N LEU A 132 -13.01 -0.47 17.79
CA LEU A 132 -12.47 -1.83 17.91
C LEU A 132 -11.72 -2.00 19.23
N ASP A 133 -10.79 -1.09 19.52
CA ASP A 133 -9.94 -1.14 20.72
C ASP A 133 -10.78 -0.93 21.99
N ALA A 134 -11.79 -0.05 21.93
CA ALA A 134 -12.73 0.19 23.02
C ALA A 134 -13.81 -0.90 23.16
N LYS A 135 -13.91 -1.83 22.22
CA LYS A 135 -14.98 -2.86 22.13
C LYS A 135 -16.37 -2.25 22.31
N VAL A 136 -16.69 -1.22 21.52
CA VAL A 136 -17.97 -0.51 21.65
C VAL A 136 -19.14 -1.48 21.47
N PRO A 137 -20.05 -1.62 22.45
CA PRO A 137 -21.14 -2.59 22.39
C PRO A 137 -22.15 -2.23 21.32
N TYR A 138 -22.80 -3.23 20.72
CA TYR A 138 -23.86 -3.00 19.76
C TYR A 138 -25.11 -2.45 20.44
N SER A 139 -25.63 -1.32 19.95
CA SER A 139 -26.90 -0.78 20.43
C SER A 139 -27.55 0.13 19.39
N MET A 140 -28.85 -0.06 19.25
CA MET A 140 -29.72 0.77 18.43
C MET A 140 -30.19 2.05 19.13
N GLU A 141 -30.14 2.05 20.46
CA GLU A 141 -30.73 3.09 21.31
C GLU A 141 -29.68 3.98 21.96
N LYS A 142 -28.40 3.61 21.83
CA LYS A 142 -27.30 4.29 22.51
C LYS A 142 -26.35 4.93 21.52
N TYR A 143 -25.71 5.97 22.02
CA TYR A 143 -24.67 6.71 21.35
C TYR A 143 -23.37 6.53 22.12
N TRP A 144 -22.26 6.43 21.41
CA TRP A 144 -20.95 6.46 22.04
C TRP A 144 -20.57 7.89 22.45
N SER A 145 -19.49 8.05 23.20
CA SER A 145 -19.05 9.36 23.73
C SER A 145 -18.66 10.37 22.65
N ASP A 146 -18.48 9.92 21.41
CA ASP A 146 -18.25 10.75 20.21
C ASP A 146 -19.55 11.14 19.49
N GLY A 147 -20.71 10.79 20.04
CA GLY A 147 -22.04 11.18 19.56
C GLY A 147 -22.61 10.32 18.43
N TYR A 148 -21.90 9.28 17.99
CA TYR A 148 -22.39 8.36 16.95
C TYR A 148 -23.14 7.16 17.55
N ARG A 149 -24.16 6.69 16.84
CA ARG A 149 -25.00 5.55 17.21
C ARG A 149 -24.22 4.24 17.09
N GLN A 150 -24.40 3.35 18.06
CA GLN A 150 -23.58 2.15 18.22
C GLN A 150 -24.01 0.94 17.35
N ASP A 151 -24.39 1.19 16.09
CA ASP A 151 -24.81 0.18 15.12
C ASP A 151 -23.93 0.18 13.86
N CYS A 152 -24.25 -0.67 12.88
CA CYS A 152 -23.42 -0.86 11.68
C CYS A 152 -23.20 0.44 10.89
N SER A 153 -24.25 1.23 10.63
CA SER A 153 -24.13 2.45 9.84
C SER A 153 -23.64 3.65 10.66
N GLY A 154 -23.97 3.75 11.95
CA GLY A 154 -23.42 4.75 12.86
C GLY A 154 -21.90 4.58 13.04
N TYR A 155 -21.41 3.33 13.01
CA TYR A 155 -19.98 3.05 12.96
C TYR A 155 -19.30 3.55 11.68
N VAL A 156 -19.95 3.43 10.52
CA VAL A 156 -19.43 3.99 9.26
C VAL A 156 -19.49 5.51 9.27
N SER A 157 -20.59 6.12 9.74
CA SER A 157 -20.70 7.57 9.92
C SER A 157 -19.58 8.09 10.83
N MET A 158 -19.30 7.36 11.91
CA MET A 158 -18.17 7.63 12.79
C MET A 158 -16.87 7.52 12.01
N ALA A 159 -16.57 6.41 11.32
CA ALA A 159 -15.30 6.23 10.63
C ALA A 159 -15.05 7.27 9.53
N TRP A 160 -16.08 7.66 8.77
CA TRP A 160 -16.02 8.73 7.75
C TRP A 160 -16.07 10.15 8.31
N ASN A 161 -16.25 10.28 9.63
CA ASN A 161 -16.33 11.57 10.33
C ASN A 161 -17.48 12.45 9.83
N LEU A 162 -18.63 11.85 9.53
CA LEU A 162 -19.82 12.58 9.09
C LEU A 162 -20.34 13.52 10.19
N ASP A 163 -21.10 14.53 9.81
CA ASP A 163 -21.72 15.51 10.71
C ASP A 163 -23.00 15.01 11.40
N GLY A 164 -23.48 13.83 11.00
CA GLY A 164 -24.60 13.13 11.62
C GLY A 164 -24.40 11.62 11.64
N ASN A 165 -25.42 10.96 12.17
CA ASN A 165 -25.63 9.53 12.09
C ASN A 165 -26.39 9.23 10.82
N GLU A 166 -25.79 8.45 9.93
CA GLU A 166 -26.42 8.00 8.69
C GLU A 166 -26.89 6.54 8.83
N TRP A 167 -27.61 6.10 7.80
CA TRP A 167 -28.11 4.75 7.69
C TRP A 167 -27.78 4.17 6.32
N THR A 168 -27.89 2.86 6.15
CA THR A 168 -27.50 2.17 4.91
C THR A 168 -28.22 2.72 3.67
N GLY A 169 -29.41 3.29 3.83
CA GLY A 169 -30.17 3.92 2.74
C GLY A 169 -29.62 5.28 2.28
N SER A 170 -28.81 5.98 3.09
CA SER A 170 -28.24 7.30 2.76
C SER A 170 -26.72 7.29 2.55
N LEU A 171 -25.99 6.30 3.06
CA LEU A 171 -24.51 6.26 2.98
C LEU A 171 -23.97 6.38 1.54
N ALA A 172 -24.68 5.86 0.55
CA ALA A 172 -24.31 5.99 -0.86
C ALA A 172 -24.27 7.45 -1.37
N GLN A 173 -25.00 8.37 -0.72
CA GLN A 173 -25.00 9.81 -1.08
C GLN A 173 -23.69 10.52 -0.70
N TYR A 174 -22.91 9.94 0.20
CA TYR A 174 -21.63 10.47 0.67
C TYR A 174 -20.42 9.89 -0.07
N ALA A 175 -20.66 8.98 -1.02
CA ALA A 175 -19.61 8.17 -1.64
C ALA A 175 -19.81 7.99 -3.15
N THR A 176 -18.80 7.45 -3.82
CA THR A 176 -18.84 7.02 -5.22
C THR A 176 -18.68 5.51 -5.26
N ALA A 177 -19.39 4.83 -6.16
CA ALA A 177 -19.25 3.38 -6.33
C ALA A 177 -17.84 3.01 -6.81
N VAL A 178 -17.34 1.87 -6.34
CA VAL A 178 -15.99 1.37 -6.64
C VAL A 178 -16.05 -0.11 -6.95
N GLU A 179 -15.37 -0.48 -8.02
CA GLU A 179 -15.23 -1.87 -8.46
C GLU A 179 -14.34 -2.67 -7.50
N ARG A 180 -14.54 -3.99 -7.47
CA ARG A 180 -13.81 -4.91 -6.57
C ARG A 180 -12.30 -4.74 -6.63
N ASP A 181 -11.73 -4.61 -7.82
CA ASP A 181 -10.29 -4.49 -8.07
C ASP A 181 -9.72 -3.13 -7.64
N GLN A 182 -10.59 -2.14 -7.48
CA GLN A 182 -10.24 -0.79 -7.06
C GLN A 182 -10.43 -0.55 -5.56
N LEU A 183 -10.94 -1.53 -4.80
CA LEU A 183 -11.17 -1.40 -3.36
C LEU A 183 -9.87 -1.10 -2.60
N GLU A 184 -9.93 -0.05 -1.78
CA GLU A 184 -8.83 0.40 -0.96
C GLU A 184 -9.28 0.54 0.51
N PRO A 185 -8.35 0.43 1.49
CA PRO A 185 -8.70 0.58 2.90
C PRO A 185 -9.49 1.86 3.19
N GLY A 186 -10.60 1.73 3.91
CA GLY A 186 -11.51 2.83 4.24
C GLY A 186 -12.70 3.00 3.27
N ASP A 187 -12.69 2.29 2.14
CA ASP A 187 -13.91 2.06 1.35
C ASP A 187 -14.88 1.17 2.16
N ILE A 188 -16.17 1.14 1.81
CA ILE A 188 -17.17 0.29 2.45
C ILE A 188 -17.74 -0.74 1.47
N LEU A 189 -18.20 -1.87 2.00
CA LEU A 189 -19.14 -2.75 1.30
C LEU A 189 -20.51 -2.52 1.91
N LEU A 190 -21.42 -1.97 1.10
CA LEU A 190 -22.75 -1.55 1.51
C LEU A 190 -23.81 -2.45 0.90
N PHE A 191 -24.67 -3.01 1.75
CA PHE A 191 -25.88 -3.69 1.36
C PHE A 191 -27.09 -3.03 2.03
N HIS A 192 -27.97 -2.47 1.19
CA HIS A 192 -29.24 -1.90 1.63
C HIS A 192 -30.41 -2.70 1.03
N ASN A 193 -31.33 -3.13 1.89
CA ASN A 193 -32.55 -3.84 1.53
C ASN A 193 -33.77 -2.94 1.77
N PRO A 194 -34.35 -2.32 0.74
CA PRO A 194 -35.51 -1.43 0.91
C PRO A 194 -36.74 -2.12 1.53
N ALA A 195 -36.87 -3.44 1.38
CA ALA A 195 -37.98 -4.21 1.94
C ALA A 195 -37.82 -4.49 3.45
N ASP A 196 -36.59 -4.47 3.96
CA ASP A 196 -36.29 -4.60 5.39
C ASP A 196 -35.04 -3.75 5.71
N PRO A 197 -35.18 -2.42 5.73
CA PRO A 197 -34.03 -1.53 5.79
C PRO A 197 -33.45 -1.43 7.20
N ASN A 198 -34.19 -1.87 8.22
CA ASN A 198 -33.73 -1.90 9.61
C ASN A 198 -32.92 -3.15 9.91
N LYS A 199 -33.45 -4.35 9.62
CA LYS A 199 -32.81 -5.62 10.03
C LYS A 199 -32.13 -6.36 8.89
N GLY A 200 -32.58 -6.13 7.66
CA GLY A 200 -32.08 -6.81 6.46
C GLY A 200 -31.00 -6.04 5.71
N SER A 201 -30.33 -5.09 6.35
CA SER A 201 -29.31 -4.23 5.73
C SER A 201 -28.06 -4.18 6.59
N HIS A 202 -26.89 -4.15 5.96
CA HIS A 202 -25.62 -4.17 6.68
C HIS A 202 -24.52 -3.46 5.89
N VAL A 203 -23.49 -3.00 6.60
CA VAL A 203 -22.35 -2.31 6.02
C VAL A 203 -21.08 -2.65 6.79
N THR A 204 -19.99 -2.81 6.05
CA THR A 204 -18.66 -3.05 6.62
C THR A 204 -17.65 -2.08 6.02
N ILE A 205 -16.59 -1.76 6.78
CA ILE A 205 -15.44 -1.00 6.26
C ILE A 205 -14.39 -1.99 5.78
N PHE A 206 -13.96 -1.83 4.53
CA PHE A 206 -12.91 -2.60 3.91
C PHE A 206 -11.54 -2.21 4.50
N GLY A 207 -10.87 -3.16 5.12
CA GLY A 207 -9.56 -3.01 5.75
C GLY A 207 -8.37 -3.44 4.89
N GLY A 208 -8.63 -4.05 3.73
CA GLY A 208 -7.62 -4.62 2.84
C GLY A 208 -7.86 -6.11 2.55
N TRP A 209 -7.41 -6.56 1.39
CA TRP A 209 -7.37 -7.98 1.03
C TRP A 209 -6.46 -8.75 1.98
N THR A 210 -6.84 -9.99 2.30
CA THR A 210 -6.04 -10.87 3.17
C THR A 210 -4.84 -11.48 2.43
N ASP A 211 -4.96 -11.66 1.13
CA ASP A 211 -3.93 -12.17 0.23
C ASP A 211 -4.19 -11.71 -1.22
N SER A 212 -3.37 -12.15 -2.17
CA SER A 212 -3.47 -11.80 -3.59
C SER A 212 -4.63 -12.48 -4.33
N THR A 213 -5.33 -13.45 -3.73
CA THR A 213 -6.48 -14.12 -4.34
C THR A 213 -7.73 -13.24 -4.33
N HIS A 214 -7.73 -12.20 -3.49
CA HIS A 214 -8.85 -11.30 -3.27
C HIS A 214 -10.16 -12.03 -2.93
N THR A 215 -10.10 -13.22 -2.32
CA THR A 215 -11.28 -14.00 -1.93
C THR A 215 -11.82 -13.58 -0.56
N HIS A 216 -10.95 -13.10 0.32
CA HIS A 216 -11.29 -12.62 1.65
C HIS A 216 -10.65 -11.26 1.92
N TYR A 217 -11.35 -10.41 2.65
CA TYR A 217 -10.86 -9.12 3.11
C TYR A 217 -10.98 -9.01 4.62
N ILE A 218 -10.24 -8.06 5.19
CA ILE A 218 -10.39 -7.67 6.58
C ILE A 218 -11.59 -6.72 6.69
N ALA A 219 -12.69 -7.18 7.28
CA ALA A 219 -13.84 -6.33 7.60
C ALA A 219 -13.66 -5.70 8.98
N TYR A 220 -13.81 -4.38 9.05
CA TYR A 220 -14.11 -3.67 10.31
C TYR A 220 -15.61 -3.43 10.35
N GLU A 221 -16.28 -3.89 11.40
CA GLU A 221 -17.74 -3.80 11.50
C GLU A 221 -18.23 -3.68 12.94
N GLN A 222 -19.35 -2.99 13.10
CA GLN A 222 -20.13 -2.95 14.33
C GLN A 222 -21.21 -4.02 14.23
N THR A 223 -21.05 -5.09 15.00
CA THR A 223 -21.97 -6.24 15.07
C THR A 223 -22.16 -6.63 16.54
N ARG A 224 -23.10 -7.52 16.85
CA ARG A 224 -23.21 -8.05 18.21
C ARG A 224 -22.05 -8.99 18.54
N PRO A 225 -21.50 -8.97 19.77
CA PRO A 225 -21.88 -8.09 20.88
C PRO A 225 -21.22 -6.69 20.84
N HIS A 226 -20.14 -6.51 20.08
CA HIS A 226 -19.38 -5.26 20.01
C HIS A 226 -18.62 -5.13 18.67
N THR A 227 -17.98 -3.98 18.44
CA THR A 227 -17.09 -3.75 17.30
C THR A 227 -16.06 -4.86 17.15
N ARG A 228 -15.86 -5.35 15.92
CA ARG A 228 -14.89 -6.41 15.64
C ARG A 228 -14.12 -6.15 14.34
N LYS A 229 -13.03 -6.89 14.19
CA LYS A 229 -12.29 -7.05 12.95
C LYS A 229 -12.22 -8.54 12.62
N GLN A 230 -12.63 -8.93 11.42
CA GLN A 230 -12.67 -10.34 11.01
C GLN A 230 -12.25 -10.50 9.54
N ALA A 231 -11.64 -11.65 9.21
CA ALA A 231 -11.47 -12.05 7.82
C ALA A 231 -12.81 -12.54 7.26
N THR A 232 -13.29 -11.92 6.20
CA THR A 232 -14.64 -12.05 5.67
C THR A 232 -14.57 -12.39 4.18
N PRO A 233 -15.34 -13.38 3.69
CA PRO A 233 -15.41 -13.68 2.26
C PRO A 233 -16.00 -12.48 1.50
N TYR A 234 -15.47 -12.22 0.31
CA TYR A 234 -15.97 -11.13 -0.52
C TYR A 234 -17.29 -11.52 -1.21
N ALA A 235 -18.32 -10.66 -1.24
CA ALA A 235 -18.41 -9.37 -0.57
C ALA A 235 -18.90 -9.47 0.90
N TYR A 236 -19.66 -10.51 1.22
CA TYR A 236 -20.02 -10.92 2.58
C TYR A 236 -20.53 -12.38 2.56
N TRP A 237 -20.77 -13.01 3.71
CA TRP A 237 -21.24 -14.41 3.78
C TRP A 237 -22.59 -14.60 3.08
N ASN A 238 -23.57 -13.76 3.40
CA ASN A 238 -24.88 -13.75 2.76
C ASN A 238 -25.08 -12.48 1.95
N ASN A 239 -26.05 -12.51 1.03
CA ASN A 239 -26.38 -11.39 0.16
C ASN A 239 -25.17 -10.85 -0.65
N SER A 240 -24.11 -11.65 -0.83
CA SER A 240 -22.83 -11.23 -1.41
C SER A 240 -22.97 -10.47 -2.73
N SER A 241 -23.83 -10.94 -3.64
CA SER A 241 -24.09 -10.29 -4.94
C SER A 241 -24.80 -8.93 -4.86
N ARG A 242 -25.32 -8.56 -3.68
CA ARG A 242 -26.07 -7.32 -3.43
C ARG A 242 -25.23 -6.27 -2.69
N TYR A 243 -24.02 -6.61 -2.27
CA TYR A 243 -23.07 -5.66 -1.72
C TYR A 243 -22.38 -4.88 -2.84
N ILE A 244 -22.32 -3.57 -2.68
CA ILE A 244 -21.64 -2.67 -3.61
C ILE A 244 -20.52 -1.94 -2.86
N GLY A 245 -19.36 -1.83 -3.51
CA GLY A 245 -18.22 -1.06 -2.99
C GLY A 245 -18.46 0.43 -3.11
N TYR A 246 -18.18 1.19 -2.05
CA TYR A 246 -18.29 2.64 -2.05
C TYR A 246 -17.09 3.32 -1.40
N ARG A 247 -16.62 4.38 -2.04
CA ARG A 247 -15.51 5.23 -1.59
C ARG A 247 -16.03 6.59 -1.17
N TYR A 248 -15.71 6.97 0.06
CA TYR A 248 -16.13 8.25 0.62
C TYR A 248 -15.62 9.43 -0.23
N ASN A 249 -16.52 10.33 -0.61
CA ASN A 249 -16.21 11.48 -1.47
C ASN A 249 -15.39 12.55 -0.75
N GLY A 250 -15.40 12.57 0.58
CA GLY A 250 -14.58 13.47 1.40
C GLY A 250 -13.14 12.98 1.59
N ILE A 251 -12.68 11.96 0.87
CA ILE A 251 -11.26 11.60 0.82
C ILE A 251 -10.50 12.68 0.01
N GLY A 252 -10.14 13.76 0.69
CA GLY A 252 -9.06 14.65 0.29
C GLY A 252 -7.78 14.18 0.96
N SER A 253 -6.61 14.42 0.40
CA SER A 253 -5.39 13.90 1.02
C SER A 253 -5.16 14.56 2.40
N GLY A 254 -5.49 13.86 3.49
CA GLY A 254 -5.53 14.41 4.85
C GLY A 254 -5.41 13.36 5.97
N THR A 255 -4.18 13.01 6.35
CA THR A 255 -3.82 12.22 7.56
C THR A 255 -4.30 12.94 8.84
N ALA A 256 -5.07 12.43 9.81
CA ALA A 256 -5.20 11.14 10.49
C ALA A 256 -4.32 10.86 11.74
N GLY A 257 -4.52 11.59 12.84
CA GLY A 257 -3.57 11.67 13.97
C GLY A 257 -3.61 10.58 15.05
N GLY A 258 -2.46 10.38 15.69
CA GLY A 258 -2.29 9.72 17.00
C GLY A 258 -1.03 10.24 17.71
N GLY A 259 -1.22 11.02 18.78
CA GLY A 259 -0.18 11.57 19.66
C GLY A 259 0.19 13.02 19.31
N ALA A 260 -0.46 13.99 19.97
CA ALA A 260 -0.22 15.45 19.91
C ALA A 260 0.83 15.84 18.86
N ALA A 261 0.42 15.76 17.60
CA ALA A 261 1.29 16.00 16.48
C ALA A 261 0.79 17.33 15.95
N THR A 262 1.21 18.39 16.64
CA THR A 262 1.02 19.74 16.15
C THR A 262 1.29 19.75 14.64
N THR A 263 0.41 20.39 13.89
CA THR A 263 0.70 20.73 12.50
C THR A 263 1.95 21.60 12.39
N ALA A 264 2.36 22.17 13.53
CA ALA A 264 3.63 22.84 13.73
C ALA A 264 4.81 21.95 13.35
N TYR A 265 5.77 22.59 12.71
CA TYR A 265 7.03 21.99 12.35
C TYR A 265 7.82 21.60 13.61
N PRO A 266 8.27 20.34 13.75
CA PRO A 266 8.95 19.86 14.95
C PRO A 266 10.37 20.43 15.13
N GLY A 267 10.90 21.14 14.12
CA GLY A 267 12.23 21.73 14.13
C GLY A 267 13.26 20.88 13.37
N ALA A 268 14.23 21.56 12.75
CA ALA A 268 15.20 20.95 11.81
C ALA A 268 16.02 19.82 12.43
N LYS A 269 16.30 19.89 13.73
CA LYS A 269 17.06 18.87 14.47
C LYS A 269 16.46 17.45 14.43
N HIS A 270 15.19 17.31 14.02
CA HIS A 270 14.54 16.00 13.92
C HIS A 270 14.73 15.33 12.55
N PHE A 271 15.40 16.00 11.61
CA PHE A 271 15.64 15.54 10.24
C PHE A 271 17.11 15.69 9.87
N GLY A 272 17.59 14.85 8.96
CA GLY A 272 19.00 14.81 8.55
C GLY A 272 19.77 13.63 9.14
N PRO A 273 21.06 13.50 8.77
CA PRO A 273 21.88 12.35 9.13
C PRO A 273 21.87 12.03 10.64
N GLY A 274 21.61 10.78 11.00
CA GLY A 274 21.59 10.30 12.38
C GLY A 274 20.26 10.50 13.12
N ALA A 275 19.27 11.17 12.53
CA ALA A 275 17.95 11.29 13.15
C ALA A 275 17.22 9.95 13.18
N ASN A 276 16.71 9.55 14.34
CA ASN A 276 15.85 8.38 14.50
C ASN A 276 14.67 8.73 15.42
N ASN A 277 13.49 9.02 14.85
CA ASN A 277 12.34 9.46 15.61
C ASN A 277 11.03 9.35 14.81
N ARG A 278 9.89 9.53 15.49
CA ARG A 278 8.55 9.44 14.89
C ARG A 278 8.28 10.47 13.77
N TYR A 279 8.97 11.61 13.76
CA TYR A 279 8.77 12.66 12.75
C TYR A 279 9.36 12.28 11.40
N VAL A 280 10.47 11.53 11.36
CA VAL A 280 11.02 10.97 10.12
C VAL A 280 10.02 10.00 9.48
N THR A 281 9.47 9.08 10.26
CA THR A 281 8.42 8.16 9.76
C THR A 281 7.19 8.91 9.26
N ARG A 282 6.79 9.98 9.97
CA ARG A 282 5.66 10.83 9.56
C ARG A 282 5.95 11.55 8.25
N LEU A 283 7.13 12.15 8.11
CA LEU A 283 7.57 12.80 6.88
C LEU A 283 7.53 11.83 5.70
N GLY A 284 8.17 10.67 5.83
CA GLY A 284 8.22 9.70 4.74
C GLY A 284 6.85 9.16 4.36
N LYS A 285 5.94 8.96 5.32
CA LYS A 285 4.53 8.62 5.03
C LYS A 285 3.83 9.71 4.21
N MET A 286 4.03 10.99 4.57
CA MET A 286 3.47 12.11 3.80
C MET A 286 4.09 12.15 2.39
N LEU A 287 5.39 11.96 2.24
CA LEU A 287 6.07 11.95 0.94
C LEU A 287 5.62 10.78 0.05
N VAL A 288 5.45 9.58 0.62
CA VAL A 288 4.89 8.43 -0.10
C VAL A 288 3.47 8.72 -0.60
N ALA A 289 2.62 9.30 0.24
CA ALA A 289 1.26 9.71 -0.16
C ALA A 289 1.27 10.76 -1.28
N ARG A 290 2.36 11.53 -1.39
CA ARG A 290 2.60 12.56 -2.41
C ARG A 290 3.34 12.02 -3.64
N GLY A 291 3.38 10.72 -3.89
CA GLY A 291 4.05 10.13 -5.06
C GLY A 291 5.53 9.76 -4.86
N GLY A 292 6.03 9.85 -3.62
CA GLY A 292 7.42 9.57 -3.26
C GLY A 292 7.74 8.09 -3.03
N LYS A 293 6.77 7.18 -3.21
CA LYS A 293 6.94 5.73 -2.94
C LYS A 293 8.20 5.14 -3.59
N ARG A 294 8.53 5.58 -4.82
CA ARG A 294 9.69 5.11 -5.58
C ARG A 294 11.05 5.31 -4.90
N PHE A 295 11.13 6.21 -3.92
CA PHE A 295 12.39 6.47 -3.21
C PHE A 295 12.61 5.50 -2.05
N TYR A 296 11.59 4.75 -1.64
CA TYR A 296 11.59 3.85 -0.49
C TYR A 296 11.54 2.38 -0.92
N THR A 297 12.60 1.62 -0.63
CA THR A 297 12.66 0.18 -0.93
C THR A 297 11.82 -0.64 0.04
N GLU A 298 11.92 -0.35 1.34
CA GLU A 298 11.21 -1.07 2.42
C GLU A 298 10.03 -0.27 3.00
N GLY A 299 9.89 1.00 2.57
CA GLY A 299 8.92 1.96 3.10
C GLY A 299 9.52 2.93 4.13
N PRO A 300 8.74 3.92 4.59
CA PRO A 300 9.20 4.92 5.55
C PRO A 300 9.49 4.32 6.94
N GLY A 301 10.72 4.47 7.42
CA GLY A 301 11.16 4.07 8.76
C GLY A 301 11.35 5.26 9.72
N PRO A 302 11.75 5.01 10.98
CA PRO A 302 12.05 6.07 11.95
C PRO A 302 13.46 6.65 11.80
N ALA A 303 14.38 5.92 11.17
CA ALA A 303 15.75 6.36 10.88
C ALA A 303 15.79 7.14 9.56
N TRP A 304 16.37 8.34 9.60
CA TRP A 304 16.55 9.20 8.43
C TRP A 304 17.56 8.57 7.46
N GLY A 305 17.17 8.46 6.20
CA GLY A 305 18.04 7.94 5.15
C GLY A 305 18.02 8.75 3.86
N GLU A 306 18.80 8.27 2.89
CA GLU A 306 18.85 8.84 1.54
C GLU A 306 17.50 8.79 0.81
N ALA A 307 16.65 7.83 1.16
CA ALA A 307 15.27 7.76 0.68
C ALA A 307 14.46 9.01 1.10
N ASP A 308 14.54 9.41 2.37
CA ASP A 308 13.84 10.59 2.90
C ASP A 308 14.37 11.89 2.29
N ARG A 309 15.70 12.01 2.16
CA ARG A 309 16.33 13.17 1.53
C ARG A 309 15.86 13.33 0.08
N ARG A 310 15.96 12.27 -0.73
CA ARG A 310 15.57 12.31 -2.15
C ARG A 310 14.08 12.52 -2.35
N ALA A 311 13.24 11.90 -1.51
CA ALA A 311 11.80 12.11 -1.56
C ALA A 311 11.42 13.54 -1.17
N THR A 312 12.07 14.11 -0.15
CA THR A 312 11.87 15.51 0.27
C THR A 312 12.33 16.47 -0.81
N GLU A 313 13.50 16.26 -1.39
CA GLU A 313 14.06 17.05 -2.49
C GLU A 313 13.14 16.98 -3.72
N ALA A 314 12.64 15.81 -4.09
CA ALA A 314 11.67 15.65 -5.17
C ALA A 314 10.36 16.40 -4.90
N PHE A 315 9.88 16.41 -3.65
CA PHE A 315 8.70 17.17 -3.25
C PHE A 315 8.93 18.68 -3.29
N GLN A 316 10.09 19.17 -2.84
CA GLN A 316 10.47 20.59 -2.93
C GLN A 316 10.58 21.04 -4.39
N ARG A 317 11.22 20.23 -5.25
CA ARG A 317 11.31 20.45 -6.69
C ARG A 317 9.93 20.48 -7.37
N ALA A 318 9.00 19.63 -6.91
CA ALA A 318 7.63 19.67 -7.41
C ALA A 318 6.94 21.02 -7.14
N GLN A 319 7.33 21.74 -6.08
CA GLN A 319 6.83 23.10 -5.80
C GLN A 319 7.44 24.17 -6.72
N GLY A 320 8.44 23.81 -7.53
CA GLY A 320 9.24 24.74 -8.32
C GLY A 320 10.41 25.35 -7.54
N TRP A 321 10.71 24.86 -6.33
CA TRP A 321 11.86 25.30 -5.54
C TRP A 321 13.14 24.68 -6.09
N ARG A 322 14.24 25.45 -6.05
CA ARG A 322 15.55 25.08 -6.58
C ARG A 322 16.66 25.52 -5.61
N GLY A 323 17.88 25.02 -5.76
CA GLY A 323 19.01 25.42 -4.92
C GLY A 323 18.83 25.08 -3.45
N ALA A 324 19.18 26.02 -2.58
CA ALA A 324 19.10 25.85 -1.13
C ALA A 324 17.65 25.66 -0.61
N GLU A 325 16.63 25.93 -1.43
CA GLU A 325 15.22 25.72 -1.07
C GLU A 325 14.73 24.28 -1.38
N ALA A 326 15.46 23.55 -2.22
CA ALA A 326 15.24 22.14 -2.55
C ALA A 326 16.43 21.28 -2.10
N ASP A 327 16.88 21.51 -0.87
CA ASP A 327 18.04 20.89 -0.23
C ASP A 327 17.81 19.44 0.24
N GLY A 328 16.58 18.93 0.17
CA GLY A 328 16.20 17.61 0.66
C GLY A 328 16.02 17.54 2.17
N LEU A 329 16.00 18.68 2.87
CA LEU A 329 15.68 18.78 4.29
C LEU A 329 14.34 19.48 4.47
N PRO A 330 13.38 18.91 5.21
CA PRO A 330 12.08 19.54 5.36
C PRO A 330 12.21 20.75 6.29
N GLY A 331 12.04 21.97 5.76
CA GLY A 331 11.87 23.18 6.57
C GLY A 331 10.42 23.41 7.03
N PRO A 332 10.14 24.51 7.77
CA PRO A 332 8.77 24.87 8.16
C PRO A 332 7.81 24.98 6.97
N HIS A 333 8.29 25.46 5.82
CA HIS A 333 7.49 25.58 4.61
C HIS A 333 7.18 24.21 3.99
N THR A 334 8.20 23.36 3.79
CA THR A 334 8.04 21.98 3.30
C THR A 334 7.08 21.19 4.17
N TRP A 335 7.26 21.28 5.49
CA TRP A 335 6.41 20.61 6.48
C TRP A 335 4.97 21.11 6.43
N ARG A 336 4.75 22.43 6.34
CA ARG A 336 3.41 23.02 6.21
C ARG A 336 2.69 22.47 4.99
N LEU A 337 3.35 22.44 3.83
CA LEU A 337 2.76 21.92 2.60
C LEU A 337 2.42 20.42 2.72
N LEU A 338 3.31 19.62 3.30
CA LEU A 338 3.06 18.18 3.49
C LEU A 338 1.90 17.93 4.46
N VAL A 339 1.85 18.66 5.58
CA VAL A 339 0.80 18.50 6.60
C VAL A 339 -0.56 19.05 6.15
N SER A 340 -0.58 20.17 5.43
CA SER A 340 -1.82 20.77 4.90
C SER A 340 -2.26 20.17 3.56
N ASN A 341 -1.50 19.20 3.05
CA ASN A 341 -1.64 18.66 1.70
C ASN A 341 -1.69 19.75 0.60
N GLY A 342 -0.92 20.83 0.79
CA GLY A 342 -0.83 21.95 -0.15
C GLY A 342 0.31 21.78 -1.15
N GLY A 343 0.25 22.47 -2.28
CA GLY A 343 1.31 22.39 -3.29
C GLY A 343 1.23 21.11 -4.13
N LYS A 344 2.18 20.95 -5.06
CA LYS A 344 2.17 19.93 -6.09
C LYS A 344 2.68 18.58 -5.58
N ASP A 345 2.12 17.49 -6.08
CA ASP A 345 2.60 16.15 -5.77
C ASP A 345 3.89 15.84 -6.53
N ILE A 346 4.66 14.88 -6.02
CA ILE A 346 5.88 14.40 -6.67
C ILE A 346 5.47 13.74 -7.99
N PRO A 347 5.94 14.24 -9.14
CA PRO A 347 5.56 13.71 -10.45
C PRO A 347 5.92 12.22 -10.57
N PRO A 348 5.06 11.38 -11.20
CA PRO A 348 5.42 10.03 -11.64
C PRO A 348 6.65 10.06 -12.54
N GLN A 349 7.37 8.94 -12.61
CA GLN A 349 8.64 8.84 -13.35
C GLN A 349 8.50 9.11 -14.87
N ASP A 350 7.27 9.17 -15.39
CA ASP A 350 6.95 9.43 -16.80
C ASP A 350 6.35 10.81 -17.10
N SER A 351 6.15 11.67 -16.07
CA SER A 351 5.98 13.10 -16.31
C SER A 351 7.35 13.75 -16.30
N GLY A 352 7.84 14.13 -17.48
CA GLY A 352 9.06 14.90 -17.63
C GLY A 352 9.11 16.11 -16.70
N GLN A 353 10.33 16.44 -16.27
CA GLN A 353 10.73 17.38 -15.22
C GLN A 353 10.60 16.82 -13.80
N GLY A 354 11.67 16.52 -13.08
CA GLY A 354 13.05 16.93 -13.29
C GLY A 354 13.67 16.98 -11.90
N GLY A 355 14.52 16.00 -11.62
CA GLY A 355 15.50 16.16 -10.58
C GLY A 355 16.46 17.26 -11.01
N ASP A 356 16.26 18.44 -10.42
CA ASP A 356 17.14 19.60 -10.46
C ASP A 356 18.62 19.25 -10.41
N LYS A 357 19.40 20.09 -11.10
CA LYS A 357 20.11 21.16 -10.38
C LYS A 357 20.33 22.34 -11.32
N ASP A 358 19.70 23.45 -10.94
CA ASP A 358 20.33 24.73 -10.63
C ASP A 358 21.25 25.34 -11.71
N ASN A 359 21.15 26.61 -12.06
CA ASN A 359 20.44 27.73 -11.45
C ASN A 359 20.47 28.89 -12.44
N GLY A 360 19.54 29.83 -12.27
CA GLY A 360 19.81 31.22 -12.60
C GLY A 360 19.05 31.79 -13.78
N GLY A 361 17.96 32.48 -13.45
CA GLY A 361 17.77 33.85 -13.93
C GLY A 361 16.84 34.02 -15.12
N GLY A 362 15.59 34.37 -14.80
CA GLY A 362 15.03 35.61 -15.32
C GLY A 362 14.44 35.60 -16.73
N THR A 363 13.13 35.78 -16.75
CA THR A 363 12.33 36.48 -17.77
C THR A 363 12.12 35.83 -19.13
N GLY A 364 10.84 35.61 -19.46
CA GLY A 364 10.34 35.62 -20.83
C GLY A 364 10.11 34.23 -21.44
N SER A 365 8.84 33.88 -21.58
CA SER A 365 8.37 32.76 -22.40
C SER A 365 8.97 32.80 -23.81
N THR A 366 9.89 31.88 -24.11
CA THR A 366 10.08 31.19 -25.40
C THR A 366 10.81 29.87 -25.12
N ALA A 367 10.39 28.76 -25.73
CA ALA A 367 10.87 27.41 -25.45
C ALA A 367 12.41 27.30 -25.55
N GLY A 368 13.09 27.12 -24.41
CA GLY A 368 14.55 27.12 -24.31
C GLY A 368 15.12 25.70 -24.17
N ALA A 369 16.17 25.43 -24.95
CA ALA A 369 17.02 24.24 -24.89
C ALA A 369 17.41 23.82 -23.46
N PRO A 370 17.52 22.51 -23.12
CA PRO A 370 18.04 22.04 -21.84
C PRO A 370 19.38 22.68 -21.48
N ALA A 371 19.59 22.98 -20.19
CA ALA A 371 20.86 23.49 -19.68
C ALA A 371 22.00 22.48 -19.88
N PHE A 372 23.22 22.97 -20.12
CA PHE A 372 24.39 22.11 -20.34
C PHE A 372 24.80 21.43 -19.02
N PRO A 373 24.87 20.10 -18.95
CA PRO A 373 25.08 19.36 -17.70
C PRO A 373 26.52 19.42 -17.17
N GLY A 374 27.46 19.96 -17.96
CA GLY A 374 28.86 20.10 -17.59
C GLY A 374 29.76 19.10 -18.32
N ARG A 375 31.02 19.49 -18.55
CA ARG A 375 31.98 18.73 -19.36
C ARG A 375 32.31 17.37 -18.74
N GLN A 376 32.22 17.24 -17.43
CA GLN A 376 32.54 16.01 -16.68
C GLN A 376 31.69 14.79 -17.07
N HIS A 377 30.51 15.03 -17.68
CA HIS A 377 29.60 13.97 -18.12
C HIS A 377 29.98 13.38 -19.49
N PHE A 378 30.90 14.02 -20.22
CA PHE A 378 31.29 13.64 -21.57
C PHE A 378 32.77 13.30 -21.61
N GLY A 379 33.12 12.29 -22.39
CA GLY A 379 34.49 11.81 -22.54
C GLY A 379 34.68 10.34 -22.17
N PRO A 380 35.89 9.78 -22.42
CA PRO A 380 36.16 8.36 -22.27
C PRO A 380 35.75 7.80 -20.89
N GLY A 381 35.08 6.64 -20.90
CA GLY A 381 34.64 5.96 -19.68
C GLY A 381 33.41 6.57 -19.00
N ARG A 382 32.81 7.64 -19.55
CA ARG A 382 31.54 8.18 -19.05
C ARG A 382 30.37 7.40 -19.65
N SER A 383 29.45 6.99 -18.78
CA SER A 383 28.15 6.45 -19.19
C SER A 383 27.06 7.09 -18.34
N ASN A 384 26.17 7.86 -18.95
CA ASN A 384 25.09 8.57 -18.26
C ASN A 384 24.03 9.06 -19.27
N GLU A 385 22.90 9.53 -18.74
CA GLU A 385 21.77 10.03 -19.53
C GLU A 385 22.13 11.20 -20.46
N TYR A 386 23.11 12.02 -20.11
CA TYR A 386 23.47 13.19 -20.92
C TYR A 386 24.21 12.81 -22.20
N VAL A 387 25.02 11.75 -22.16
CA VAL A 387 25.64 11.18 -23.37
C VAL A 387 24.56 10.65 -24.32
N GLU A 388 23.58 9.93 -23.79
CA GLU A 388 22.47 9.42 -24.59
C GLU A 388 21.64 10.57 -25.19
N GLN A 389 21.35 11.59 -24.38
CA GLN A 389 20.61 12.78 -24.80
C GLN A 389 21.35 13.55 -25.90
N LEU A 390 22.66 13.76 -25.72
CA LEU A 390 23.53 14.37 -26.72
C LEU A 390 23.48 13.59 -28.03
N GLY A 391 23.66 12.27 -27.96
CA GLY A 391 23.68 11.42 -29.15
C GLY A 391 22.36 11.40 -29.89
N ARG A 392 21.23 11.32 -29.18
CA ARG A 392 19.88 11.43 -29.77
C ARG A 392 19.68 12.78 -30.46
N GLN A 393 20.16 13.86 -29.85
CA GLN A 393 20.03 15.20 -30.43
C GLN A 393 20.94 15.40 -31.65
N LEU A 394 22.16 14.85 -31.65
CA LEU A 394 23.04 14.81 -32.81
C LEU A 394 22.36 14.10 -33.98
N VAL A 395 21.78 12.93 -33.76
CA VAL A 395 21.00 12.20 -34.78
C VAL A 395 19.84 13.05 -35.28
N LYS A 396 19.04 13.63 -34.38
CA LYS A 396 17.90 14.49 -34.73
C LYS A 396 18.29 15.69 -35.59
N LYS A 397 19.47 16.27 -35.37
CA LYS A 397 20.01 17.40 -36.13
C LYS A 397 20.78 16.97 -37.40
N GLY A 398 20.82 15.68 -37.71
CA GLY A 398 21.47 15.12 -38.91
C GLY A 398 22.94 14.76 -38.75
N TYR A 399 23.49 14.83 -37.53
CA TYR A 399 24.90 14.55 -37.19
C TYR A 399 25.08 13.16 -36.58
N GLY A 400 24.38 12.15 -37.09
CA GLY A 400 24.45 10.77 -36.59
C GLY A 400 25.41 9.85 -37.36
N LYS A 401 26.14 10.37 -38.36
CA LYS A 401 26.89 9.59 -39.37
C LYS A 401 27.84 8.55 -38.79
N TYR A 402 28.46 8.84 -37.63
CA TYR A 402 29.44 7.93 -37.03
C TYR A 402 28.82 6.87 -36.11
N TYR A 403 27.51 6.89 -35.87
CA TYR A 403 26.83 5.81 -35.14
C TYR A 403 26.54 4.62 -36.05
N VAL A 404 27.02 3.44 -35.67
CA VAL A 404 26.73 2.17 -36.36
C VAL A 404 25.39 1.58 -35.90
N SER A 405 25.16 1.60 -34.58
CA SER A 405 23.98 1.00 -33.93
C SER A 405 23.03 2.04 -33.32
N GLY A 406 23.31 3.33 -33.52
CA GLY A 406 22.64 4.44 -32.85
C GLY A 406 23.32 4.90 -31.55
N PRO A 407 22.85 6.02 -30.97
CA PRO A 407 23.40 6.58 -29.73
C PRO A 407 22.95 5.78 -28.51
N GLY A 408 23.82 5.69 -27.51
CA GLY A 408 23.54 5.04 -26.23
C GLY A 408 24.11 5.84 -25.06
N PRO A 409 23.92 5.38 -23.80
CA PRO A 409 24.36 6.12 -22.62
C PRO A 409 25.87 6.13 -22.42
N GLY A 410 26.62 5.21 -23.06
CA GLY A 410 28.08 5.16 -22.98
C GLY A 410 28.74 6.09 -24.00
N TRP A 411 29.68 6.93 -23.55
CA TRP A 411 30.44 7.81 -24.42
C TRP A 411 31.43 7.00 -25.26
N THR A 412 31.35 7.17 -26.57
CA THR A 412 32.20 6.50 -27.56
C THR A 412 32.91 7.51 -28.47
N GLU A 413 33.86 7.01 -29.25
CA GLU A 413 34.50 7.82 -30.31
C GLU A 413 33.49 8.27 -31.39
N ALA A 414 32.37 7.56 -31.57
CA ALA A 414 31.29 8.00 -32.45
C ALA A 414 30.65 9.29 -31.94
N ASP A 415 30.40 9.42 -30.64
CA ASP A 415 29.88 10.64 -30.02
C ASP A 415 30.84 11.82 -30.25
N ARG A 416 32.13 11.62 -29.97
CA ARG A 416 33.16 12.66 -30.16
C ARG A 416 33.20 13.16 -31.61
N ARG A 417 33.20 12.25 -32.59
CA ARG A 417 33.26 12.61 -34.02
C ARG A 417 31.97 13.28 -34.53
N ASN A 418 30.82 12.85 -34.02
CA ASN A 418 29.54 13.46 -34.36
C ASN A 418 29.43 14.89 -33.77
N VAL A 419 29.91 15.10 -32.54
CA VAL A 419 30.04 16.44 -31.94
C VAL A 419 31.01 17.31 -32.73
N GLU A 420 32.18 16.79 -33.08
CA GLU A 420 33.19 17.51 -33.88
C GLU A 420 32.63 17.93 -35.24
N ALA A 421 31.88 17.05 -35.91
CA ALA A 421 31.21 17.36 -37.17
C ALA A 421 30.18 18.48 -37.00
N PHE A 422 29.38 18.44 -35.92
CA PHE A 422 28.46 19.52 -35.59
C PHE A 422 29.19 20.84 -35.33
N GLN A 423 30.23 20.85 -34.50
CA GLN A 423 31.03 22.03 -34.19
C GLN A 423 31.67 22.65 -35.45
N ARG A 424 32.20 21.83 -36.36
CA ARG A 424 32.75 22.30 -37.64
C ARG A 424 31.66 22.91 -38.54
N ALA A 425 30.47 22.33 -38.56
CA ALA A 425 29.31 22.86 -39.28
C ALA A 425 28.80 24.19 -38.69
N GLN A 426 29.05 24.43 -37.40
CA GLN A 426 28.83 25.73 -36.74
C GLN A 426 29.89 26.79 -37.06
N GLY A 427 30.88 26.45 -37.90
CA GLY A 427 31.98 27.35 -38.31
C GLY A 427 33.22 27.26 -37.44
N TRP A 428 33.24 26.42 -36.39
CA TRP A 428 34.37 26.33 -35.46
C TRP A 428 35.54 25.55 -36.07
N ARG A 429 36.78 25.90 -35.68
CA ARG A 429 38.01 25.33 -36.24
C ARG A 429 39.05 25.12 -35.13
N GLY A 430 40.03 24.26 -35.40
CA GLY A 430 41.12 23.97 -34.45
C GLY A 430 40.59 23.45 -33.12
N ALA A 431 41.11 23.99 -32.01
CA ALA A 431 40.78 23.54 -30.65
C ALA A 431 39.30 23.78 -30.25
N GLU A 432 38.56 24.63 -30.98
CA GLU A 432 37.13 24.86 -30.70
C GLU A 432 36.23 23.76 -31.27
N ALA A 433 36.73 22.98 -32.23
CA ALA A 433 36.04 21.82 -32.80
C ALA A 433 36.71 20.51 -32.33
N ASP A 434 36.93 20.39 -31.03
CA ASP A 434 37.62 19.26 -30.37
C ASP A 434 36.77 17.97 -30.28
N GLY A 435 35.47 18.07 -30.55
CA GLY A 435 34.52 16.98 -30.41
C GLY A 435 34.02 16.75 -28.99
N TYR A 436 34.28 17.66 -28.06
CA TYR A 436 33.75 17.61 -26.69
C TYR A 436 32.69 18.70 -26.50
N PRO A 437 31.46 18.35 -26.09
CA PRO A 437 30.41 19.34 -25.95
C PRO A 437 30.76 20.30 -24.81
N GLY A 438 30.76 21.60 -25.13
CA GLY A 438 30.75 22.68 -24.14
C GLY A 438 29.37 23.36 -24.06
N PRO A 439 29.21 24.36 -23.19
CA PRO A 439 27.94 25.08 -23.03
C PRO A 439 27.38 25.64 -24.34
N GLN A 440 28.26 26.17 -25.20
CA GLN A 440 27.87 26.71 -26.50
C GLN A 440 27.47 25.62 -27.49
N THR A 441 28.16 24.46 -27.47
CA THR A 441 27.81 23.30 -28.31
C THR A 441 26.42 22.83 -27.95
N TRP A 442 26.17 22.63 -26.66
CA TRP A 442 24.90 22.18 -26.13
C TRP A 442 23.77 23.14 -26.45
N ARG A 443 23.95 24.44 -26.17
CA ARG A 443 22.94 25.46 -26.50
C ARG A 443 22.57 25.46 -27.98
N ARG A 444 23.54 25.37 -28.90
CA ARG A 444 23.24 25.37 -30.35
C ARG A 444 22.67 24.05 -30.84
N LEU A 445 23.06 22.94 -30.22
CA LEU A 445 22.58 21.62 -30.59
C LEU A 445 21.13 21.39 -30.13
N PHE A 446 20.76 22.01 -29.00
CA PHE A 446 19.45 21.86 -28.37
C PHE A 446 18.49 23.05 -28.57
N ALA A 447 18.95 24.14 -29.18
CA ALA A 447 18.08 25.14 -29.83
C ALA A 447 17.46 24.53 -31.09
#